data_AF-A0A1D6P9C3-F1
#
_entry.id   AF-A0A1D6P9C3-F1
#
_cell.length_a   1.000
_cell.length_b   1.000
_cell.length_c   1.000
_cell.angle_alpha   90.00
_cell.angle_beta   90.00
_cell.angle_gamma   90.00
#
_symmetry.space_group_name_H-M   'P 1'
#
loop_
_entity.id
_entity.type
_entity.pdbx_description
1 polymer ?
#
loop_
_entity_poly.entity_id
_entity_poly.type
_entity_poly.pdbx_seq_one_letter_code
_entity_poly.pdbx_strand_id
1 'polypeptide(L)'
;MKAVEVVADDLGVVKKIVEEGKGWETPREPYEITARITARTADGKEIIPSKEEAYFFTIGKSEVRDMLGDGRLIKRRVFDGKGEFPMDCPLHDSLLRVHYKGMLLDEPKSVFYDTRADNDGEPLEFCSGEGLVPEGFEMCVRLMLPGEKSIVTCPPDFAYDKFPRPANVPEGAHVQWEIELLGFEMPKDWTGLTFEEIMDEADKIKNTGNRLFKEGKFELAKAKYDKVLREYNHVHPHDDEEGKIFANSRSSLHLNVAFCYQKMGEYRKSIETCNKVLDANPVHVKALYRRGTSFMLLGDFNDARNDFEKMITIDKSSEQDATAALLKLKQKEQEAEKKARKQFKGLFDKKPGEISEVGVESDGGKDAGDARVNGGEATSADRGVNTNDSPTSESEYAFEEERPGLLGSLWPSARMIFSSLGMNRCAIL
;
A
#
# COMPACT_ATOMS: atom_id res chain seq x y z
N MET A 1 19.47 55.86 -9.53
CA MET A 1 19.49 54.44 -9.92
C MET A 1 18.44 53.73 -9.07
N LYS A 2 17.54 52.94 -9.68
CA LYS A 2 16.60 52.11 -8.90
C LYS A 2 17.38 50.98 -8.21
N ALA A 3 17.04 50.68 -6.95
CA ALA A 3 17.71 49.67 -6.16
C ALA A 3 17.48 48.26 -6.75
N VAL A 4 18.49 47.40 -6.62
CA VAL A 4 18.34 45.96 -6.85
C VAL A 4 17.83 45.37 -5.55
N GLU A 5 16.71 44.66 -5.60
CA GLU A 5 16.17 43.93 -4.47
C GLU A 5 16.68 42.49 -4.51
N VAL A 6 17.17 42.00 -3.38
CA VAL A 6 17.52 40.59 -3.21
C VAL A 6 16.23 39.84 -2.91
N VAL A 7 15.91 38.82 -3.72
CA VAL A 7 14.65 38.05 -3.60
C VAL A 7 14.85 36.77 -2.79
N ALA A 8 16.02 36.16 -2.88
CA ALA A 8 16.39 34.98 -2.10
C ALA A 8 17.58 35.33 -1.18
N ASP A 9 17.53 34.87 0.06
CA ASP A 9 18.52 35.18 1.12
C ASP A 9 19.95 34.70 0.78
N ASP A 10 20.08 33.76 -0.17
CA ASP A 10 21.35 33.23 -0.67
C ASP A 10 21.96 34.04 -1.84
N LEU A 11 21.34 35.17 -2.20
CA LEU A 11 21.71 36.01 -3.36
C LEU A 11 21.58 35.31 -4.73
N GLY A 12 21.00 34.10 -4.79
CA GLY A 12 20.84 33.34 -6.03
C GLY A 12 19.81 33.96 -6.99
N VAL A 13 18.88 34.77 -6.46
CA VAL A 13 17.87 35.49 -7.24
C VAL A 13 17.84 36.96 -6.84
N VAL A 14 18.13 37.82 -7.82
CA VAL A 14 18.04 39.28 -7.68
C VAL A 14 17.00 39.85 -8.62
N LYS A 15 16.25 40.84 -8.15
CA LYS A 15 15.21 41.52 -8.91
C LYS A 15 15.57 42.98 -9.09
N LYS A 16 15.41 43.45 -10.32
CA LYS A 16 15.50 44.86 -10.66
C LYS A 16 14.25 45.26 -11.41
N ILE A 17 13.51 46.22 -10.87
CA ILE A 17 12.32 46.75 -11.53
C ILE A 17 12.77 47.66 -12.67
N VAL A 18 12.50 47.23 -13.91
CA VAL A 18 12.82 47.99 -15.13
C VAL A 18 11.71 49.02 -15.40
N GLU A 19 10.45 48.61 -15.26
CA GLU A 19 9.27 49.45 -15.43
C GLU A 19 8.30 49.20 -14.26
N GLU A 20 7.69 50.26 -13.71
CA GLU A 20 6.72 50.11 -12.61
C GLU A 20 5.38 49.62 -13.15
N GLY A 21 4.79 48.64 -12.46
CA GLY A 21 3.41 48.24 -12.70
C GLY A 21 2.41 49.32 -12.27
N LYS A 22 1.17 49.22 -12.77
CA LYS A 22 0.05 50.05 -12.31
C LYS A 22 -0.76 49.27 -11.28
N GLY A 23 -0.94 49.83 -10.08
CA GLY A 23 -1.71 49.23 -8.99
C GLY A 23 -0.84 48.74 -7.83
N TRP A 24 -1.46 48.55 -6.66
CA TRP A 24 -0.83 48.04 -5.44
C TRP A 24 -1.18 46.57 -5.17
N GLU A 25 -2.00 45.98 -6.03
CA GLU A 25 -2.47 44.61 -5.87
C GLU A 25 -1.38 43.64 -6.33
N THR A 26 -0.93 42.79 -5.41
CA THR A 26 -0.13 41.61 -5.71
C THR A 26 -1.05 40.39 -5.86
N PRO A 27 -0.75 39.44 -6.76
CA PRO A 27 -1.49 38.18 -6.87
C PRO A 27 -1.54 37.46 -5.49
N ARG A 28 -2.71 36.94 -5.04
CA ARG A 28 -2.96 36.32 -3.69
C ARG A 28 -3.36 34.81 -3.66
N GLU A 29 -2.53 33.85 -4.06
CA GLU A 29 -2.79 32.37 -4.20
C GLU A 29 -4.22 31.76 -4.37
N PRO A 30 -4.50 30.94 -5.41
CA PRO A 30 -3.76 30.68 -6.66
C PRO A 30 -4.10 31.71 -7.75
N TYR A 31 -3.12 32.10 -8.59
CA TYR A 31 -3.30 33.18 -9.58
C TYR A 31 -2.82 32.76 -10.94
N GLU A 32 -3.64 33.08 -11.94
CA GLU A 32 -3.29 33.03 -13.34
C GLU A 32 -2.44 34.25 -13.68
N ILE A 33 -1.25 33.98 -14.22
CA ILE A 33 -0.28 34.98 -14.62
C ILE A 33 -0.14 34.94 -16.13
N THR A 34 -0.32 36.11 -16.73
CA THR A 34 0.04 36.35 -18.12
C THR A 34 1.30 37.20 -18.15
N ALA A 35 2.43 36.62 -18.57
CA ALA A 35 3.71 37.33 -18.59
C ALA A 35 4.45 37.17 -19.93
N ARG A 36 5.11 38.24 -20.38
CA ARG A 36 6.11 38.17 -21.44
C ARG A 36 7.47 37.97 -20.80
N ILE A 37 8.11 36.85 -21.10
CA ILE A 37 9.37 36.44 -20.49
C ILE A 37 10.45 36.39 -21.56
N THR A 38 11.60 36.97 -21.25
CA THR A 38 12.83 36.78 -22.02
C THR A 38 13.92 36.28 -21.08
N ALA A 39 14.75 35.37 -21.56
CA ALA A 39 15.83 34.79 -20.76
C ALA A 39 17.12 34.79 -21.57
N ARG A 40 18.23 35.19 -20.94
CA ARG A 40 19.56 35.20 -21.55
C ARG A 40 20.57 34.68 -20.53
N THR A 41 21.63 34.05 -21.02
CA THR A 41 22.80 33.69 -20.21
C THR A 41 23.62 34.93 -19.86
N ALA A 42 24.60 34.78 -18.95
CA ALA A 42 25.48 35.87 -18.54
C ALA A 42 26.33 36.45 -19.69
N ASP A 43 26.68 35.62 -20.68
CA ASP A 43 27.37 36.01 -21.91
C ASP A 43 26.41 36.58 -22.99
N GLY A 44 25.12 36.71 -22.68
CA GLY A 44 24.14 37.38 -23.52
C GLY A 44 23.44 36.50 -24.56
N LYS A 45 23.70 35.19 -24.57
CA LYS A 45 23.00 34.24 -25.46
C LYS A 45 21.55 34.10 -25.04
N GLU A 46 20.63 34.29 -25.97
CA GLU A 46 19.19 34.15 -25.70
C GLU A 46 18.82 32.66 -25.50
N ILE A 47 18.12 32.39 -24.40
CA ILE A 47 17.53 31.08 -24.04
C ILE A 47 16.04 31.09 -24.38
N ILE A 48 15.35 32.17 -23.99
CA ILE A 48 13.94 32.41 -24.33
C ILE A 48 13.92 33.73 -25.10
N PRO A 49 13.67 33.69 -26.43
CA PRO A 49 13.66 34.89 -27.25
C PRO A 49 12.44 35.75 -26.91
N SER A 50 12.53 37.05 -27.19
CA SER A 50 11.41 37.97 -27.06
C SER A 50 10.31 37.64 -28.06
N LYS A 51 9.29 36.91 -27.62
CA LYS A 51 8.08 36.63 -28.39
C LYS A 51 7.00 37.68 -28.11
N GLU A 52 6.15 37.95 -29.09
CA GLU A 52 4.98 38.84 -28.91
C GLU A 52 3.88 38.17 -28.07
N GLU A 53 3.77 36.85 -28.16
CA GLU A 53 2.83 36.02 -27.40
C GLU A 53 3.22 35.98 -25.92
N ALA A 54 2.22 36.18 -25.05
CA ALA A 54 2.40 36.08 -23.62
C ALA A 54 2.28 34.63 -23.15
N TYR A 55 3.11 34.26 -22.17
CA TYR A 55 2.99 33.00 -21.47
C TYR A 55 1.86 33.08 -20.46
N PHE A 56 1.07 32.03 -20.39
CA PHE A 56 0.02 31.86 -19.39
C PHE A 56 0.42 30.70 -18.47
N PHE A 57 0.47 30.94 -17.17
CA PHE A 57 0.78 29.94 -16.16
C PHE A 57 0.15 30.34 -14.82
N THR A 58 -0.06 29.37 -13.93
CA THR A 58 -0.54 29.66 -12.56
C THR A 58 0.63 29.66 -11.59
N ILE A 59 0.58 30.47 -10.54
CA ILE A 59 1.51 30.35 -9.40
C ILE A 59 0.68 30.16 -8.13
N GLY A 60 1.02 29.17 -7.32
CA GLY A 60 0.45 28.95 -5.99
C GLY A 60 0.55 27.51 -5.48
N LYS A 61 -0.03 27.25 -4.30
CA LYS A 61 -0.06 25.94 -3.61
C LYS A 61 -0.60 24.76 -4.44
N SER A 62 -1.26 25.01 -5.56
CA SER A 62 -1.74 23.97 -6.47
C SER A 62 -0.62 23.26 -7.21
N GLU A 63 0.53 23.91 -7.42
CA GLU A 63 1.66 23.33 -8.13
C GLU A 63 2.52 22.46 -7.22
N VAL A 64 2.79 22.90 -5.98
CA VAL A 64 3.62 22.18 -5.01
C VAL A 64 2.75 21.59 -3.92
N ARG A 65 2.66 20.27 -3.87
CA ARG A 65 1.88 19.49 -2.92
C ARG A 65 2.79 18.66 -2.03
N ASP A 66 2.67 18.87 -0.74
CA ASP A 66 3.14 17.92 0.27
C ASP A 66 2.14 16.78 0.39
N MET A 67 2.60 15.58 0.03
CA MET A 67 1.75 14.39 -0.06
C MET A 67 1.51 13.72 1.29
N LEU A 68 2.39 13.96 2.27
CA LEU A 68 2.33 13.34 3.60
C LEU A 68 1.93 14.35 4.69
N GLY A 69 2.11 15.64 4.43
CA GLY A 69 1.89 16.71 5.41
C GLY A 69 3.09 16.95 6.35
N ASP A 70 4.20 16.25 6.12
CA ASP A 70 5.45 16.34 6.89
C ASP A 70 6.62 16.97 6.10
N GLY A 71 6.36 17.40 4.86
CA GLY A 71 7.33 18.02 3.97
C GLY A 71 8.30 17.08 3.27
N ARG A 72 8.23 15.75 3.48
CA ARG A 72 9.22 14.81 2.93
C ARG A 72 8.94 14.36 1.51
N LEU A 73 7.66 14.11 1.17
CA LEU A 73 7.24 13.70 -0.17
C LEU A 73 6.55 14.87 -0.88
N ILE A 74 7.28 15.50 -1.81
CA ILE A 74 6.83 16.72 -2.49
C ILE A 74 6.58 16.42 -3.97
N LYS A 75 5.35 16.71 -4.43
CA LYS A 75 4.99 16.72 -5.85
C LYS A 75 4.92 18.16 -6.34
N ARG A 76 5.76 18.53 -7.30
CA ARG A 76 5.75 19.82 -7.99
C ARG A 76 5.30 19.64 -9.44
N ARG A 77 4.12 20.13 -9.79
CA ARG A 77 3.67 20.23 -11.17
C ARG A 77 4.53 21.20 -11.96
N VAL A 78 4.91 20.80 -13.16
CA VAL A 78 5.72 21.58 -14.11
C VAL A 78 4.95 21.88 -15.39
N PHE A 79 4.04 20.98 -15.78
CA PHE A 79 3.15 21.16 -16.92
C PHE A 79 1.75 20.68 -16.56
N ASP A 80 0.72 21.47 -16.87
CA ASP A 80 -0.67 21.12 -16.61
C ASP A 80 -1.18 20.02 -17.54
N GLY A 81 -1.84 19.03 -16.94
CA GLY A 81 -2.64 18.06 -17.69
C GLY A 81 -4.00 18.62 -18.08
N LYS A 82 -4.79 17.80 -18.79
CA LYS A 82 -6.16 18.11 -19.21
C LYS A 82 -7.17 17.45 -18.26
N GLY A 83 -8.23 18.17 -17.92
CA GLY A 83 -9.33 17.69 -17.09
C GLY A 83 -9.53 18.52 -15.82
N GLU A 84 -10.57 18.17 -15.07
CA GLU A 84 -10.93 18.78 -13.81
C GLU A 84 -10.30 18.02 -12.64
N PHE A 85 -9.41 18.67 -11.91
CA PHE A 85 -8.83 18.11 -10.69
C PHE A 85 -9.84 18.20 -9.52
N PRO A 86 -10.04 17.14 -8.71
CA PRO A 86 -9.43 15.81 -8.77
C PRO A 86 -10.30 14.76 -9.49
N MET A 87 -11.37 15.17 -10.17
CA MET A 87 -12.36 14.26 -10.77
C MET A 87 -11.76 13.42 -11.90
N ASP A 88 -10.89 14.01 -12.71
CA ASP A 88 -10.23 13.36 -13.85
C ASP A 88 -8.85 12.77 -13.48
N CYS A 89 -8.57 12.62 -12.19
CA CYS A 89 -7.38 11.92 -11.70
C CYS A 89 -7.64 10.41 -11.53
N PRO A 90 -6.61 9.55 -11.66
CA PRO A 90 -6.76 8.11 -11.45
C PRO A 90 -6.82 7.75 -9.96
N LEU A 91 -7.88 8.19 -9.28
CA LEU A 91 -8.11 7.94 -7.86
C LEU A 91 -8.55 6.50 -7.59
N HIS A 92 -9.08 5.79 -8.58
CA HIS A 92 -9.45 4.38 -8.48
C HIS A 92 -8.33 3.51 -9.06
N ASP A 93 -8.28 2.23 -8.65
CA ASP A 93 -7.38 1.23 -9.24
C ASP A 93 -7.54 1.18 -10.77
N SER A 94 -6.61 1.83 -11.46
CA SER A 94 -6.60 2.04 -12.91
C SER A 94 -5.31 1.50 -13.52
N LEU A 95 -5.37 1.11 -14.79
CA LEU A 95 -4.17 0.85 -15.59
C LEU A 95 -3.57 2.20 -16.01
N LEU A 96 -2.38 2.51 -15.52
CA LEU A 96 -1.68 3.77 -15.71
C LEU A 96 -0.61 3.63 -16.78
N ARG A 97 -0.44 4.67 -17.61
CA ARG A 97 0.63 4.76 -18.61
C ARG A 97 1.44 6.02 -18.36
N VAL A 98 2.72 5.86 -18.01
CA VAL A 98 3.59 6.99 -17.65
C VAL A 98 4.93 6.92 -18.37
N HIS A 99 5.48 8.07 -18.72
CA HIS A 99 6.92 8.19 -18.85
C HIS A 99 7.49 8.74 -17.57
N TYR A 100 8.64 8.23 -17.17
CA TYR A 100 9.38 8.81 -16.07
C TYR A 100 10.88 8.75 -16.28
N LYS A 101 11.55 9.67 -15.59
CA LYS A 101 13.00 9.73 -15.43
C LYS A 101 13.32 9.83 -13.95
N GLY A 102 14.01 8.83 -13.44
CA GLY A 102 14.46 8.73 -12.05
C GLY A 102 15.90 9.21 -11.88
N MET A 103 16.11 10.04 -10.86
CA MET A 103 17.41 10.62 -10.52
C MET A 103 17.67 10.47 -9.02
N LEU A 104 18.92 10.29 -8.64
CA LEU A 104 19.34 10.49 -7.25
C LEU A 104 19.30 11.98 -6.91
N LEU A 105 19.03 12.32 -5.65
CA LEU A 105 19.08 13.70 -5.17
C LEU A 105 20.49 14.12 -4.72
N ASP A 106 21.51 13.31 -5.02
CA ASP A 106 22.91 13.65 -4.83
C ASP A 106 23.38 14.69 -5.85
N GLU A 107 24.58 15.25 -5.68
CA GLU A 107 25.25 16.00 -6.75
C GLU A 107 26.15 15.00 -7.48
N PRO A 108 25.94 14.72 -8.79
CA PRO A 108 25.40 15.60 -9.84
C PRO A 108 23.95 15.29 -10.31
N LYS A 109 23.08 14.74 -9.45
CA LYS A 109 21.75 14.23 -9.76
C LYS A 109 21.76 13.13 -10.80
N SER A 110 22.51 12.08 -10.49
CA SER A 110 22.71 10.98 -11.41
C SER A 110 21.39 10.33 -11.83
N VAL A 111 21.18 10.18 -13.13
CA VAL A 111 19.99 9.51 -13.69
C VAL A 111 20.19 8.02 -13.49
N PHE A 112 19.24 7.36 -12.84
CA PHE A 112 19.29 5.91 -12.65
C PHE A 112 18.41 5.15 -13.64
N TYR A 113 17.37 5.78 -14.17
CA TYR A 113 16.49 5.18 -15.18
C TYR A 113 15.70 6.27 -15.93
N ASP A 114 15.52 6.11 -17.23
CA ASP A 114 14.66 6.95 -18.07
C ASP A 114 13.87 6.08 -19.05
N THR A 115 12.56 5.99 -18.89
CA THR A 115 11.69 5.23 -19.81
C THR A 115 11.87 5.61 -21.28
N ARG A 116 12.25 6.86 -21.59
CA ARG A 116 12.44 7.29 -22.98
C ARG A 116 13.74 6.78 -23.59
N ALA A 117 14.76 6.56 -22.76
CA ALA A 117 16.09 6.13 -23.21
C ALA A 117 16.31 4.63 -22.99
N ASP A 118 15.84 4.09 -21.86
CA ASP A 118 16.16 2.75 -21.38
C ASP A 118 15.04 1.71 -21.66
N ASN A 119 13.87 2.15 -22.13
CA ASN A 119 12.72 1.29 -22.45
C ASN A 119 12.26 1.45 -23.91
N ASP A 120 13.20 1.66 -24.84
CA ASP A 120 12.92 1.83 -26.29
C ASP A 120 11.89 2.92 -26.63
N GLY A 121 11.70 3.90 -25.73
CA GLY A 121 10.69 4.95 -25.89
C GLY A 121 9.27 4.53 -25.48
N GLU A 122 9.06 3.29 -25.02
CA GLU A 122 7.78 2.79 -24.55
C GLU A 122 7.48 3.28 -23.12
N PRO A 123 6.23 3.62 -22.80
CA PRO A 123 5.85 4.03 -21.45
C PRO A 123 5.87 2.85 -20.47
N LEU A 124 6.05 3.15 -19.18
CA LEU A 124 5.76 2.20 -18.12
C LEU A 124 4.24 2.06 -17.98
N GLU A 125 3.74 0.83 -18.13
CA GLU A 125 2.34 0.49 -17.86
C GLU A 125 2.22 -0.31 -16.56
N PHE A 126 1.36 0.13 -15.64
CA PHE A 126 1.14 -0.57 -14.38
C PHE A 126 -0.26 -0.33 -13.82
N CYS A 127 -0.81 -1.33 -13.12
CA CYS A 127 -2.06 -1.18 -12.37
C CYS A 127 -1.78 -0.56 -11.00
N SER A 128 -2.49 0.52 -10.67
CA SER A 128 -2.47 1.11 -9.32
C SER A 128 -3.14 0.19 -8.28
N GLY A 129 -2.72 0.33 -7.02
CA GLY A 129 -3.20 -0.48 -5.92
C GLY A 129 -2.67 -1.92 -5.92
N GLU A 130 -1.61 -2.20 -6.69
CA GLU A 130 -0.96 -3.53 -6.76
C GLU A 130 0.50 -3.52 -6.27
N GLY A 131 1.02 -2.35 -5.87
CA GLY A 131 2.39 -2.22 -5.39
C GLY A 131 3.41 -2.66 -6.44
N LEU A 132 3.21 -2.23 -7.69
CA LEU A 132 4.09 -2.51 -8.83
C LEU A 132 5.16 -1.43 -9.03
N VAL A 133 5.02 -0.31 -8.33
CA VAL A 133 5.97 0.81 -8.29
C VAL A 133 6.12 1.28 -6.84
N PRO A 134 7.15 2.08 -6.51
CA PRO A 134 7.28 2.68 -5.18
C PRO A 134 6.02 3.42 -4.72
N GLU A 135 5.72 3.36 -3.43
CA GLU A 135 4.51 3.95 -2.86
C GLU A 135 4.42 5.46 -3.13
N GLY A 136 5.50 6.20 -2.93
CA GLY A 136 5.55 7.64 -3.19
C GLY A 136 5.35 7.97 -4.68
N PHE A 137 5.81 7.10 -5.58
CA PHE A 137 5.59 7.23 -7.02
C PHE A 137 4.09 7.08 -7.34
N GLU A 138 3.47 5.99 -6.89
CA GLU A 138 2.05 5.72 -7.14
C GLU A 138 1.15 6.82 -6.55
N MET A 139 1.40 7.23 -5.30
CA MET A 139 0.66 8.31 -4.64
C MET A 139 0.64 9.60 -5.46
N CYS A 140 1.78 9.96 -6.04
CA CYS A 140 1.91 11.17 -6.84
C CYS A 140 1.18 11.05 -8.19
N VAL A 141 1.34 9.92 -8.88
CA VAL A 141 0.68 9.67 -10.18
C VAL A 141 -0.84 9.67 -10.05
N ARG A 142 -1.38 9.12 -8.95
CA ARG A 142 -2.83 9.14 -8.65
C ARG A 142 -3.41 10.54 -8.52
N LEU A 143 -2.58 11.57 -8.30
CA LEU A 143 -2.98 12.98 -8.24
C LEU A 143 -2.47 13.79 -9.46
N MET A 144 -2.25 13.14 -10.59
CA MET A 144 -1.93 13.78 -11.87
C MET A 144 -3.15 13.78 -12.79
N LEU A 145 -3.25 14.81 -13.62
CA LEU A 145 -4.16 14.82 -14.77
C LEU A 145 -3.49 14.22 -16.01
N PRO A 146 -4.23 13.62 -16.96
CA PRO A 146 -3.67 13.17 -18.24
C PRO A 146 -2.92 14.29 -18.98
N GLY A 147 -1.71 14.03 -19.44
CA GLY A 147 -0.78 15.00 -20.04
C GLY A 147 0.03 15.82 -19.04
N GLU A 148 -0.21 15.71 -17.73
CA GLU A 148 0.53 16.45 -16.71
C GLU A 148 1.99 16.00 -16.63
N LYS A 149 2.91 16.95 -16.42
CA LYS A 149 4.30 16.66 -16.03
C LYS A 149 4.57 17.18 -14.63
N SER A 150 5.12 16.32 -13.77
CA SER A 150 5.40 16.62 -12.38
C SER A 150 6.79 16.14 -11.97
N ILE A 151 7.44 16.90 -11.10
CA ILE A 151 8.68 16.53 -10.41
C ILE A 151 8.29 16.07 -9.01
N VAL A 152 8.65 14.84 -8.66
CA VAL A 152 8.38 14.24 -7.34
C VAL A 152 9.71 14.07 -6.61
N THR A 153 9.87 14.69 -5.45
CA THR A 153 11.01 14.47 -4.55
C THR A 153 10.54 13.55 -3.43
N CYS A 154 11.20 12.39 -3.29
CA CYS A 154 10.72 11.27 -2.47
C CYS A 154 11.79 10.80 -1.48
N PRO A 155 11.42 10.56 -0.20
CA PRO A 155 12.32 9.99 0.78
C PRO A 155 12.51 8.47 0.56
N PRO A 156 13.57 7.87 1.12
CA PRO A 156 13.94 6.47 0.84
C PRO A 156 12.85 5.44 1.20
N ASP A 157 12.13 5.68 2.30
CA ASP A 157 11.07 4.82 2.84
C ASP A 157 9.79 4.78 1.99
N PHE A 158 9.59 5.78 1.12
CA PHE A 158 8.53 5.83 0.10
C PHE A 158 9.06 5.59 -1.33
N ALA A 159 10.38 5.43 -1.47
CA ALA A 159 11.07 5.09 -2.70
C ALA A 159 11.48 3.60 -2.69
N TYR A 160 12.77 3.32 -2.52
CA TYR A 160 13.35 2.00 -2.78
C TYR A 160 13.82 1.24 -1.53
N ASP A 161 13.59 1.74 -0.31
CA ASP A 161 13.95 0.98 0.90
C ASP A 161 12.91 -0.10 1.26
N LYS A 162 11.68 0.02 0.75
CA LYS A 162 10.60 -0.97 0.92
C LYS A 162 10.15 -1.58 -0.42
N PHE A 163 10.93 -1.36 -1.48
CA PHE A 163 10.62 -1.78 -2.84
C PHE A 163 11.88 -2.34 -3.50
N PRO A 164 11.79 -3.27 -4.48
CA PRO A 164 12.95 -3.71 -5.25
C PRO A 164 13.78 -2.53 -5.78
N ARG A 165 15.05 -2.47 -5.36
CA ARG A 165 15.92 -1.32 -5.56
C ARG A 165 16.74 -1.47 -6.84
N PRO A 166 16.80 -0.43 -7.71
CA PRO A 166 17.69 -0.41 -8.84
C PRO A 166 19.17 -0.55 -8.46
N ALA A 167 19.98 -1.25 -9.23
CA ALA A 167 21.39 -1.54 -8.91
C ALA A 167 22.25 -0.28 -8.69
N ASN A 168 21.88 0.83 -9.31
CA ASN A 168 22.54 2.14 -9.25
C ASN A 168 21.90 3.10 -8.23
N VAL A 169 20.94 2.63 -7.44
CA VAL A 169 20.33 3.40 -6.35
C VAL A 169 20.86 2.86 -5.01
N PRO A 170 21.54 3.66 -4.17
CA PRO A 170 22.02 3.20 -2.87
C PRO A 170 20.88 3.08 -1.84
N GLU A 171 21.12 2.32 -0.76
CA GLU A 171 20.23 2.26 0.39
C GLU A 171 20.13 3.62 1.09
N GLY A 172 18.92 4.01 1.52
CA GLY A 172 18.71 5.32 2.13
C GLY A 172 18.78 6.49 1.14
N ALA A 173 18.71 6.24 -0.16
CA ALA A 173 18.77 7.30 -1.18
C ALA A 173 17.47 8.09 -1.29
N HIS A 174 17.58 9.41 -1.19
CA HIS A 174 16.52 10.31 -1.67
C HIS A 174 16.54 10.33 -3.20
N VAL A 175 15.35 10.27 -3.79
CA VAL A 175 15.19 10.23 -5.24
C VAL A 175 14.29 11.35 -5.73
N GLN A 176 14.49 11.73 -6.99
CA GLN A 176 13.62 12.62 -7.72
C GLN A 176 13.13 11.93 -8.99
N TRP A 177 11.83 11.96 -9.23
CA TRP A 177 11.22 11.50 -10.48
C TRP A 177 10.66 12.68 -11.26
N GLU A 178 11.03 12.81 -12.53
CA GLU A 178 10.26 13.57 -13.51
C GLU A 178 9.24 12.60 -14.13
N ILE A 179 7.95 12.84 -13.94
CA ILE A 179 6.88 11.95 -14.37
C ILE A 179 5.96 12.69 -15.34
N GLU A 180 5.61 12.06 -16.44
CA GLU A 180 4.58 12.45 -17.39
C GLU A 180 3.48 11.39 -17.39
N LEU A 181 2.27 11.76 -16.96
CA LEU A 181 1.11 10.87 -17.06
C LEU A 181 0.55 10.97 -18.48
N LEU A 182 0.66 9.92 -19.28
CA LEU A 182 0.11 9.92 -20.65
C LEU A 182 -1.41 9.77 -20.63
N GLY A 183 -1.92 8.92 -19.74
CA GLY A 183 -3.32 8.60 -19.61
C GLY A 183 -3.51 7.36 -18.74
N PHE A 184 -4.77 6.97 -18.57
CA PHE A 184 -5.13 5.79 -17.78
C PHE A 184 -6.44 5.18 -18.26
N GLU A 185 -6.64 3.90 -17.92
CA GLU A 185 -7.89 3.18 -18.14
C GLU A 185 -8.50 2.85 -16.79
N MET A 186 -9.72 3.34 -16.58
CA MET A 186 -10.49 3.05 -15.38
C MET A 186 -10.95 1.59 -15.36
N PRO A 187 -11.15 1.02 -14.16
CA PRO A 187 -11.74 -0.31 -14.05
C PRO A 187 -13.13 -0.33 -14.67
N LYS A 188 -13.51 -1.49 -15.24
CA LYS A 188 -14.80 -1.70 -15.90
C LYS A 188 -15.95 -1.41 -14.92
N ASP A 189 -16.90 -0.58 -15.34
CA ASP A 189 -18.18 -0.41 -14.63
C ASP A 189 -19.00 -1.70 -14.78
N TRP A 190 -19.57 -2.18 -13.69
CA TRP A 190 -20.39 -3.39 -13.66
C TRP A 190 -21.84 -3.13 -14.08
N THR A 191 -22.22 -1.85 -14.23
CA THR A 191 -23.55 -1.45 -14.68
C THR A 191 -23.85 -2.02 -16.07
N GLY A 192 -24.93 -2.81 -16.15
CA GLY A 192 -25.40 -3.41 -17.41
C GLY A 192 -24.67 -4.68 -17.83
N LEU A 193 -23.73 -5.19 -17.03
CA LEU A 193 -23.14 -6.51 -17.23
C LEU A 193 -24.12 -7.63 -16.87
N THR A 194 -23.98 -8.78 -17.53
CA THR A 194 -24.70 -10.00 -17.14
C THR A 194 -24.15 -10.55 -15.83
N PHE A 195 -24.90 -11.44 -15.15
CA PHE A 195 -24.41 -12.11 -13.95
C PHE A 195 -23.10 -12.87 -14.21
N GLU A 196 -23.00 -13.57 -15.34
CA GLU A 196 -21.78 -14.28 -15.76
C GLU A 196 -20.59 -13.33 -15.92
N GLU A 197 -20.77 -12.21 -16.62
CA GLU A 197 -19.71 -11.20 -16.80
C GLU A 197 -19.29 -10.56 -15.46
N ILE A 198 -20.23 -10.33 -14.55
CA ILE A 198 -19.95 -9.82 -13.20
C ILE A 198 -19.10 -10.82 -12.42
N MET A 199 -19.44 -12.10 -12.47
CA MET A 199 -18.70 -13.16 -11.79
C MET A 199 -17.28 -13.31 -12.36
N ASP A 200 -17.12 -13.19 -13.68
CA ASP A 200 -15.81 -13.20 -14.34
C ASP A 200 -14.93 -12.02 -13.90
N GLU A 201 -15.48 -10.80 -13.84
CA GLU A 201 -14.75 -9.63 -13.36
C GLU A 201 -14.40 -9.74 -11.87
N ALA A 202 -15.32 -10.26 -11.05
CA ALA A 202 -15.07 -10.55 -9.64
C ALA A 202 -13.90 -11.53 -9.46
N ASP A 203 -13.86 -12.59 -10.27
CA ASP A 203 -12.80 -13.59 -10.22
C ASP A 203 -11.44 -13.05 -10.67
N LYS A 204 -11.40 -12.17 -11.69
CA LYS A 204 -10.15 -11.48 -12.06
C LYS A 204 -9.59 -10.67 -10.89
N ILE A 205 -10.43 -9.86 -10.24
CA ILE A 205 -10.00 -9.04 -9.10
C ILE A 205 -9.61 -9.92 -7.89
N LYS A 206 -10.38 -10.97 -7.62
CA LYS A 206 -10.06 -11.99 -6.60
C LYS A 206 -8.71 -12.62 -6.86
N ASN A 207 -8.40 -12.99 -8.11
CA ASN A 207 -7.14 -13.59 -8.50
C ASN A 207 -5.96 -12.62 -8.37
N THR A 208 -6.15 -11.33 -8.63
CA THR A 208 -5.17 -10.30 -8.28
C THR A 208 -4.93 -10.25 -6.77
N GLY A 209 -6.00 -10.28 -5.96
CA GLY A 209 -5.88 -10.37 -4.50
C GLY A 209 -5.12 -11.61 -4.05
N ASN A 210 -5.39 -12.77 -4.66
CA ASN A 210 -4.71 -14.03 -4.41
C ASN A 210 -3.21 -13.94 -4.69
N ARG A 211 -2.82 -13.33 -5.82
CA ARG A 211 -1.42 -13.07 -6.16
C ARG A 211 -0.75 -12.18 -5.12
N LEU A 212 -1.37 -11.05 -4.77
CA LEU A 212 -0.84 -10.11 -3.77
C LEU A 212 -0.69 -10.78 -2.39
N PHE A 213 -1.62 -11.66 -2.02
CA PHE A 213 -1.56 -12.43 -0.79
C PHE A 213 -0.34 -13.35 -0.76
N LYS A 214 -0.07 -14.06 -1.87
CA LYS A 214 1.13 -14.91 -2.02
C LYS A 214 2.43 -14.11 -1.99
N GLU A 215 2.41 -12.87 -2.46
CA GLU A 215 3.54 -11.93 -2.37
C GLU A 215 3.73 -11.33 -0.96
N GLY A 216 2.87 -11.67 0.01
CA GLY A 216 2.92 -11.11 1.37
C GLY A 216 2.35 -9.70 1.50
N LYS A 217 1.77 -9.14 0.43
CA LYS A 217 1.17 -7.80 0.38
C LYS A 217 -0.28 -7.85 0.90
N PHE A 218 -0.46 -8.20 2.17
CA PHE A 218 -1.76 -8.53 2.75
C PHE A 218 -2.77 -7.37 2.73
N GLU A 219 -2.34 -6.13 2.95
CA GLU A 219 -3.22 -4.96 2.89
C GLU A 219 -3.76 -4.72 1.47
N LEU A 220 -2.90 -4.84 0.45
CA LEU A 220 -3.31 -4.70 -0.94
C LEU A 220 -4.22 -5.86 -1.37
N ALA A 221 -3.90 -7.09 -0.95
CA ALA A 221 -4.74 -8.26 -1.20
C ALA A 221 -6.16 -8.06 -0.62
N LYS A 222 -6.23 -7.64 0.65
CA LYS A 222 -7.49 -7.29 1.32
C LYS A 222 -8.26 -6.23 0.56
N ALA A 223 -7.59 -5.15 0.12
CA ALA A 223 -8.23 -4.08 -0.64
C ALA A 223 -8.90 -4.59 -1.93
N LYS A 224 -8.29 -5.55 -2.63
CA LYS A 224 -8.88 -6.19 -3.82
C LYS A 224 -10.12 -7.02 -3.46
N TYR A 225 -10.09 -7.85 -2.41
CA TYR A 225 -11.28 -8.61 -1.99
C TYR A 225 -12.41 -7.70 -1.52
N ASP A 226 -12.09 -6.67 -0.71
CA ASP A 226 -13.06 -5.68 -0.24
C ASP A 226 -13.68 -4.90 -1.41
N LYS A 227 -12.93 -4.65 -2.49
CA LYS A 227 -13.46 -4.03 -3.71
C LYS A 227 -14.59 -4.89 -4.29
N VAL A 228 -14.35 -6.18 -4.50
CA VAL A 228 -15.38 -7.10 -5.02
C VAL A 228 -16.60 -7.15 -4.10
N LEU A 229 -16.38 -7.23 -2.77
CA LEU A 229 -17.47 -7.25 -1.78
C LEU A 229 -18.33 -5.97 -1.81
N ARG A 230 -17.73 -4.81 -2.13
CA ARG A 230 -18.49 -3.56 -2.30
C ARG A 230 -19.35 -3.60 -3.56
N GLU A 231 -18.79 -4.03 -4.69
CA GLU A 231 -19.55 -4.15 -5.95
C GLU A 231 -20.71 -5.15 -5.81
N TYR A 232 -20.49 -6.23 -5.07
CA TYR A 232 -21.52 -7.24 -4.76
C TYR A 232 -22.74 -6.66 -4.03
N ASN A 233 -22.67 -5.49 -3.40
CA ASN A 233 -23.85 -4.87 -2.78
C ASN A 233 -24.89 -4.40 -3.82
N HIS A 234 -24.51 -4.29 -5.09
CA HIS A 234 -25.38 -3.88 -6.20
C HIS A 234 -25.79 -5.04 -7.11
N VAL A 235 -25.28 -6.24 -6.85
CA VAL A 235 -25.55 -7.45 -7.65
C VAL A 235 -26.75 -8.19 -7.08
N HIS A 236 -27.70 -8.52 -7.96
CA HIS A 236 -28.91 -9.26 -7.61
C HIS A 236 -28.98 -10.52 -8.48
N PRO A 237 -28.72 -11.71 -7.91
CA PRO A 237 -28.94 -12.98 -8.59
C PRO A 237 -30.41 -13.12 -9.02
N HIS A 238 -30.65 -13.65 -10.22
CA HIS A 238 -31.99 -13.77 -10.80
C HIS A 238 -32.70 -15.07 -10.41
N ASP A 239 -31.93 -16.12 -10.14
CA ASP A 239 -32.44 -17.44 -9.78
C ASP A 239 -31.63 -18.08 -8.63
N ASP A 240 -32.09 -19.26 -8.20
CA ASP A 240 -31.50 -20.00 -7.09
C ASP A 240 -30.07 -20.50 -7.40
N GLU A 241 -29.74 -20.78 -8.66
CA GLU A 241 -28.42 -21.26 -9.06
C GLU A 241 -27.41 -20.11 -9.05
N GLU A 242 -27.75 -18.96 -9.63
CA GLU A 242 -26.99 -17.72 -9.50
C GLU A 242 -26.85 -17.34 -8.02
N GLY A 243 -27.92 -17.48 -7.23
CA GLY A 243 -27.92 -17.19 -5.80
C GLY A 243 -26.89 -18.02 -5.02
N LYS A 244 -26.78 -19.32 -5.32
CA LYS A 244 -25.77 -20.21 -4.72
C LYS A 244 -24.37 -19.83 -5.14
N ILE A 245 -24.14 -19.58 -6.44
CA ILE A 245 -22.83 -19.17 -6.98
C ILE A 245 -22.37 -17.88 -6.30
N PHE A 246 -23.26 -16.90 -6.23
CA PHE A 246 -23.01 -15.60 -5.60
C PHE A 246 -22.70 -15.73 -4.10
N ALA A 247 -23.51 -16.50 -3.36
CA ALA A 247 -23.30 -16.72 -1.93
C ALA A 247 -21.97 -17.44 -1.64
N ASN A 248 -21.60 -18.43 -2.46
CA ASN A 248 -20.33 -19.14 -2.35
C ASN A 248 -19.14 -18.21 -2.64
N SER A 249 -19.20 -17.42 -3.71
CA SER A 249 -18.16 -16.45 -4.04
C SER A 249 -18.00 -15.40 -2.93
N ARG A 250 -19.12 -14.85 -2.43
CA ARG A 250 -19.11 -13.88 -1.32
C ARG A 250 -18.50 -14.46 -0.04
N SER A 251 -18.82 -15.72 0.27
CA SER A 251 -18.22 -16.45 1.40
C SER A 251 -16.72 -16.63 1.22
N SER A 252 -16.28 -17.03 0.03
CA SER A 252 -14.86 -17.18 -0.34
C SER A 252 -14.07 -15.87 -0.16
N LEU A 253 -14.63 -14.74 -0.62
CA LEU A 253 -14.04 -13.41 -0.45
C LEU A 253 -13.91 -13.01 1.03
N HIS A 254 -14.96 -13.22 1.83
CA HIS A 254 -14.88 -12.96 3.27
C HIS A 254 -13.83 -13.83 3.97
N LEU A 255 -13.69 -15.10 3.59
CA LEU A 255 -12.64 -15.97 4.14
C LEU A 255 -11.23 -15.50 3.76
N ASN A 256 -11.04 -15.00 2.54
CA ASN A 256 -9.77 -14.42 2.11
C ASN A 256 -9.44 -13.12 2.85
N VAL A 257 -10.43 -12.25 3.09
CA VAL A 257 -10.27 -11.05 3.94
C VAL A 257 -9.92 -11.44 5.38
N ALA A 258 -10.63 -12.42 5.95
CA ALA A 258 -10.34 -12.93 7.29
C ALA A 258 -8.91 -13.48 7.39
N PHE A 259 -8.40 -14.10 6.32
CA PHE A 259 -7.04 -14.60 6.28
C PHE A 259 -5.99 -13.49 6.17
N CYS A 260 -6.28 -12.43 5.40
CA CYS A 260 -5.44 -11.23 5.40
C CYS A 260 -5.31 -10.66 6.82
N TYR A 261 -6.44 -10.52 7.54
CA TYR A 261 -6.41 -10.06 8.92
C TYR A 261 -5.57 -10.96 9.85
N GLN A 262 -5.63 -12.28 9.70
CA GLN A 262 -4.76 -13.20 10.45
C GLN A 262 -3.28 -12.94 10.20
N LYS A 263 -2.89 -12.75 8.93
CA LYS A 263 -1.50 -12.48 8.57
C LYS A 263 -1.02 -11.11 9.07
N MET A 264 -1.93 -10.15 9.24
CA MET A 264 -1.65 -8.83 9.80
C MET A 264 -1.73 -8.78 11.33
N GLY A 265 -2.03 -9.90 12.01
CA GLY A 265 -2.17 -9.94 13.47
C GLY A 265 -3.49 -9.37 14.01
N GLU A 266 -4.41 -8.99 13.13
CA GLU A 266 -5.69 -8.35 13.42
C GLU A 266 -6.79 -9.41 13.69
N TYR A 267 -6.56 -10.27 14.68
CA TYR A 267 -7.37 -11.47 14.89
C TYR A 267 -8.85 -11.19 15.22
N ARG A 268 -9.16 -10.09 15.90
CA ARG A 268 -10.55 -9.69 16.19
C ARG A 268 -11.33 -9.38 14.91
N LYS A 269 -10.74 -8.60 14.00
CA LYS A 269 -11.33 -8.30 12.68
C LYS A 269 -11.48 -9.56 11.83
N SER A 270 -10.55 -10.51 11.96
CA SER A 270 -10.66 -11.83 11.33
C SER A 270 -11.89 -12.59 11.84
N ILE A 271 -12.12 -12.65 13.15
CA ILE A 271 -13.29 -13.30 13.77
C ILE A 271 -14.59 -12.66 13.28
N GLU A 272 -14.69 -11.34 13.32
CA GLU A 272 -15.87 -10.61 12.83
C GLU A 272 -16.16 -10.92 11.37
N THR A 273 -15.11 -11.03 10.54
CA THR A 273 -15.26 -11.37 9.13
C THR A 273 -15.71 -12.83 8.93
N CYS A 274 -15.18 -13.77 9.72
CA CYS A 274 -15.66 -15.15 9.71
C CYS A 274 -17.11 -15.27 10.18
N ASN A 275 -17.54 -14.47 11.16
CA ASN A 275 -18.92 -14.44 11.62
C ASN A 275 -19.89 -14.09 10.49
N LYS A 276 -19.54 -13.15 9.60
CA LYS A 276 -20.38 -12.84 8.41
C LYS A 276 -20.68 -14.06 7.54
N VAL A 277 -19.73 -14.99 7.44
CA VAL A 277 -19.92 -16.26 6.69
C VAL A 277 -20.76 -17.24 7.51
N LEU A 278 -20.49 -17.34 8.82
CA LEU A 278 -21.17 -18.28 9.71
C LEU A 278 -22.61 -17.87 10.06
N ASP A 279 -22.93 -16.58 10.03
CA ASP A 279 -24.28 -16.06 10.21
C ASP A 279 -25.19 -16.49 9.04
N ALA A 280 -24.62 -16.58 7.83
CA ALA A 280 -25.32 -17.08 6.65
C ALA A 280 -25.28 -18.62 6.56
N ASN A 281 -24.14 -19.23 6.88
CA ASN A 281 -23.94 -20.68 6.85
C ASN A 281 -23.21 -21.14 8.14
N PRO A 282 -23.96 -21.51 9.20
CA PRO A 282 -23.39 -21.90 10.49
C PRO A 282 -22.53 -23.16 10.48
N VAL A 283 -22.58 -23.93 9.39
CA VAL A 283 -21.83 -25.19 9.20
C VAL A 283 -20.68 -25.04 8.20
N HIS A 284 -20.30 -23.81 7.84
CA HIS A 284 -19.21 -23.57 6.91
C HIS A 284 -17.84 -23.95 7.52
N VAL A 285 -17.32 -25.13 7.17
CA VAL A 285 -16.11 -25.73 7.74
C VAL A 285 -14.89 -24.80 7.66
N LYS A 286 -14.58 -24.21 6.50
CA LYS A 286 -13.43 -23.28 6.35
C LYS A 286 -13.56 -22.02 7.23
N ALA A 287 -14.78 -21.55 7.48
CA ALA A 287 -15.03 -20.38 8.33
C ALA A 287 -14.82 -20.72 9.81
N LEU A 288 -15.31 -21.87 10.26
CA LEU A 288 -15.04 -22.39 11.61
C LEU A 288 -13.53 -22.57 11.84
N TYR A 289 -12.81 -23.17 10.88
CA TYR A 289 -11.37 -23.35 10.99
C TYR A 289 -10.62 -22.01 11.13
N ARG A 290 -10.93 -21.04 10.27
CA ARG A 290 -10.30 -19.71 10.32
C ARG A 290 -10.65 -18.97 11.61
N ARG A 291 -11.91 -19.00 12.04
CA ARG A 291 -12.34 -18.34 13.28
C ARG A 291 -11.69 -18.98 14.51
N GLY A 292 -11.69 -20.32 14.59
CA GLY A 292 -11.02 -21.07 15.67
C GLY A 292 -9.52 -20.80 15.73
N THR A 293 -8.86 -20.66 14.57
CA THR A 293 -7.46 -20.25 14.50
C THR A 293 -7.26 -18.84 15.04
N SER A 294 -8.14 -17.90 14.72
CA SER A 294 -8.07 -16.52 15.24
C SER A 294 -8.31 -16.46 16.75
N PHE A 295 -9.27 -17.22 17.30
CA PHE A 295 -9.47 -17.36 18.75
C PHE A 295 -8.24 -17.95 19.44
N MET A 296 -7.66 -19.02 18.87
CA MET A 296 -6.44 -19.65 19.39
C MET A 296 -5.28 -18.65 19.46
N LEU A 297 -5.11 -17.80 18.44
CA LEU A 297 -4.05 -16.79 18.40
C LEU A 297 -4.29 -15.62 19.37
N LEU A 298 -5.55 -15.32 19.71
CA LEU A 298 -5.91 -14.36 20.76
C LEU A 298 -5.73 -14.92 22.18
N GLY A 299 -5.66 -16.25 22.32
CA GLY A 299 -5.64 -16.93 23.62
C GLY A 299 -7.01 -17.37 24.13
N ASP A 300 -8.06 -17.21 23.33
CA ASP A 300 -9.42 -17.62 23.63
C ASP A 300 -9.60 -19.13 23.36
N PHE A 301 -8.90 -19.96 24.15
CA PHE A 301 -8.73 -21.38 23.86
C PHE A 301 -10.04 -22.19 23.88
N ASN A 302 -11.02 -21.80 24.70
CA ASN A 302 -12.32 -22.47 24.76
C ASN A 302 -13.13 -22.26 23.47
N ASP A 303 -13.19 -21.03 22.96
CA ASP A 303 -13.91 -20.73 21.73
C ASP A 303 -13.23 -21.37 20.52
N ALA A 304 -11.90 -21.38 20.49
CA ALA A 304 -11.14 -22.12 19.48
C ALA A 304 -11.46 -23.62 19.49
N ARG A 305 -11.51 -24.23 20.67
CA ARG A 305 -11.86 -25.65 20.85
C ARG A 305 -13.26 -25.95 20.31
N ASN A 306 -14.23 -25.12 20.67
CA ASN A 306 -15.62 -25.26 20.22
C ASN A 306 -15.72 -25.24 18.69
N ASP A 307 -15.00 -24.33 18.02
CA ASP A 307 -15.00 -24.24 16.55
C ASP A 307 -14.38 -25.49 15.90
N PHE A 308 -13.24 -25.97 16.41
CA PHE A 308 -12.59 -27.18 15.86
C PHE A 308 -13.39 -28.46 16.13
N GLU A 309 -13.98 -28.61 17.32
CA GLU A 309 -14.86 -29.74 17.62
C GLU A 309 -16.11 -29.72 16.73
N LYS A 310 -16.68 -28.54 16.47
CA LYS A 310 -17.81 -28.40 15.56
C LYS A 310 -17.48 -28.87 14.15
N MET A 311 -16.26 -28.61 13.65
CA MET A 311 -15.83 -29.13 12.34
C MET A 311 -15.94 -30.66 12.25
N ILE A 312 -15.45 -31.37 13.27
CA ILE A 312 -15.51 -32.84 13.36
C ILE A 312 -16.96 -33.33 13.27
N THR A 313 -17.90 -32.61 13.89
CA THR A 313 -19.33 -32.98 13.86
C THR A 313 -20.00 -32.75 12.50
N ILE A 314 -19.50 -31.82 11.69
CA ILE A 314 -20.13 -31.43 10.42
C ILE A 314 -19.68 -32.34 9.28
N ASP A 315 -18.37 -32.52 9.13
CA ASP A 315 -17.82 -33.26 8.00
C ASP A 315 -16.64 -34.12 8.45
N LYS A 316 -16.77 -35.43 8.23
CA LYS A 316 -15.73 -36.41 8.50
C LYS A 316 -14.46 -36.16 7.68
N SER A 317 -14.55 -35.56 6.50
CA SER A 317 -13.38 -35.17 5.71
C SER A 317 -12.51 -34.13 6.43
N SER A 318 -13.15 -33.28 7.26
CA SER A 318 -12.47 -32.24 8.03
C SER A 318 -11.88 -32.72 9.37
N GLU A 319 -12.14 -33.97 9.75
CA GLU A 319 -11.72 -34.56 11.04
C GLU A 319 -10.19 -34.52 11.20
N GLN A 320 -9.44 -34.77 10.14
CA GLN A 320 -7.98 -34.76 10.16
C GLN A 320 -7.44 -33.36 10.50
N ASP A 321 -7.92 -32.33 9.81
CA ASP A 321 -7.46 -30.95 10.03
C ASP A 321 -7.95 -30.38 11.35
N ALA A 322 -9.18 -30.70 11.77
CA ALA A 322 -9.70 -30.32 13.08
C ALA A 322 -8.88 -30.96 14.21
N THR A 323 -8.52 -32.24 14.07
CA THR A 323 -7.67 -32.94 15.05
C THR A 323 -6.27 -32.32 15.11
N ALA A 324 -5.69 -31.99 13.95
CA ALA A 324 -4.40 -31.29 13.89
C ALA A 324 -4.47 -29.90 14.55
N ALA A 325 -5.56 -29.16 14.34
CA ALA A 325 -5.78 -27.86 14.96
C ALA A 325 -5.97 -27.96 16.48
N LEU A 326 -6.73 -28.95 16.97
CA LEU A 326 -6.87 -29.23 18.41
C LEU A 326 -5.55 -29.61 19.08
N LEU A 327 -4.68 -30.33 18.37
CA LEU A 327 -3.33 -30.62 18.86
C LEU A 327 -2.49 -29.34 18.99
N LYS A 328 -2.50 -28.48 17.97
CA LYS A 328 -1.84 -27.16 18.00
C LYS A 328 -2.39 -26.27 19.13
N LEU A 329 -3.71 -26.27 19.31
CA LEU A 329 -4.40 -25.55 20.39
C LEU A 329 -3.88 -25.98 21.76
N LYS A 330 -3.81 -27.29 22.02
CA LYS A 330 -3.29 -27.84 23.27
C LYS A 330 -1.83 -27.43 23.53
N GLN A 331 -1.00 -27.38 22.48
CA GLN A 331 0.39 -26.91 22.62
C GLN A 331 0.46 -25.43 22.98
N LYS A 332 -0.35 -24.58 22.33
CA LYS A 332 -0.43 -23.13 22.62
C LYS A 332 -0.96 -22.84 24.02
N GLU A 333 -1.97 -23.59 24.46
CA GLU A 333 -2.52 -23.50 25.82
C GLU A 333 -1.46 -23.83 26.88
N GLN A 334 -0.71 -24.93 26.71
CA GLN A 334 0.39 -25.28 27.60
C GLN A 334 1.54 -24.27 27.58
N GLU A 335 1.83 -23.68 26.43
CA GLU A 335 2.85 -22.62 26.30
C GLU A 335 2.42 -21.37 27.09
N ALA A 336 1.16 -20.97 26.95
CA ALA A 336 0.58 -19.85 27.70
C ALA A 336 0.58 -20.12 29.21
N GLU A 337 0.19 -21.32 29.65
CA GLU A 337 0.22 -21.72 31.06
C GLU A 337 1.65 -21.69 31.63
N LYS A 338 2.63 -22.22 30.90
CA LYS A 338 4.05 -22.17 31.30
C LYS A 338 4.55 -20.74 31.42
N LYS A 339 4.17 -19.85 30.49
CA LYS A 339 4.51 -18.42 30.53
C LYS A 339 3.88 -17.74 31.73
N ALA A 340 2.59 -17.96 31.97
CA ALA A 340 1.87 -17.44 33.13
C ALA A 340 2.51 -17.93 34.44
N ARG A 341 2.76 -19.24 34.57
CA ARG A 341 3.40 -19.82 35.76
C ARG A 341 4.79 -19.25 36.02
N LYS A 342 5.59 -18.97 34.97
CA LYS A 342 6.88 -18.29 35.11
C LYS A 342 6.72 -16.85 35.59
N GLN A 343 5.78 -16.10 35.01
CA GLN A 343 5.51 -14.70 35.38
C GLN A 343 5.00 -14.58 36.82
N PHE A 344 4.18 -15.51 37.28
CA PHE A 344 3.57 -15.51 38.61
C PHE A 344 4.27 -16.41 39.63
N LYS A 345 5.48 -16.90 39.32
CA LYS A 345 6.22 -17.85 40.18
C LYS A 345 6.35 -17.36 41.63
N GLY A 346 6.66 -16.08 41.83
CA GLY A 346 6.77 -15.47 43.16
C GLY A 346 5.44 -15.29 43.91
N LEU A 347 4.29 -15.39 43.23
CA LEU A 347 2.96 -15.32 43.83
C LEU A 347 2.46 -16.71 44.28
N PHE A 348 2.92 -17.78 43.63
CA PHE A 348 2.56 -19.17 43.96
C PHE A 348 3.48 -19.82 45.02
N ASP A 349 4.69 -19.29 45.21
CA ASP A 349 5.66 -19.81 46.19
C ASP A 349 5.43 -19.25 47.62
N LYS A 350 4.46 -18.34 47.82
CA LYS A 350 4.10 -17.78 49.14
C LYS A 350 2.91 -18.53 49.75
N LYS A 351 2.97 -18.78 51.07
CA LYS A 351 1.92 -19.51 51.80
C LYS A 351 0.57 -18.77 51.74
N PRO A 352 -0.58 -19.48 51.72
CA PRO A 352 -1.89 -18.86 51.78
C PRO A 352 -2.01 -17.98 53.04
N GLY A 353 -2.08 -16.66 52.89
CA GLY A 353 -2.21 -15.70 53.99
C GLY A 353 -1.20 -14.54 53.99
N GLU A 354 -0.13 -14.58 53.20
CA GLU A 354 0.79 -13.44 53.02
C GLU A 354 0.45 -12.64 51.75
N ILE A 355 -0.55 -11.75 51.83
CA ILE A 355 -0.68 -10.65 50.86
C ILE A 355 0.03 -9.45 51.50
N SER A 356 1.32 -9.28 51.23
CA SER A 356 1.97 -7.99 51.46
C SER A 356 1.62 -7.09 50.27
N GLU A 357 1.12 -5.90 50.57
CA GLU A 357 0.82 -4.84 49.60
C GLU A 357 1.92 -4.72 48.54
N VAL A 358 1.51 -4.51 47.28
CA VAL A 358 2.41 -4.24 46.16
C VAL A 358 3.20 -2.99 46.50
N GLY A 359 4.42 -3.16 47.00
CA GLY A 359 5.39 -2.10 47.14
C GLY A 359 5.76 -1.61 45.75
N VAL A 360 5.15 -0.50 45.34
CA VAL A 360 5.74 0.38 44.33
C VAL A 360 7.04 0.87 44.96
N GLU A 361 8.18 0.40 44.47
CA GLU A 361 9.48 0.92 44.89
C GLU A 361 9.56 2.41 44.50
N SER A 362 9.23 3.28 45.45
CA SER A 362 9.66 4.68 45.44
C SER A 362 11.07 4.72 46.01
N ASP A 363 12.07 4.69 45.14
CA ASP A 363 13.45 4.98 45.54
C ASP A 363 13.58 6.47 45.87
N GLY A 364 14.21 6.74 47.02
CA GLY A 364 14.14 8.03 47.71
C GLY A 364 15.30 8.27 48.69
N GLY A 365 16.55 8.16 48.21
CA GLY A 365 17.50 9.29 48.24
C GLY A 365 18.56 9.43 49.36
N LYS A 366 19.70 10.01 48.90
CA LYS A 366 20.78 10.81 49.55
C LYS A 366 22.14 10.10 49.73
N ASP A 367 23.30 10.64 49.35
CA ASP A 367 23.69 12.04 49.11
C ASP A 367 24.97 12.20 48.23
N ALA A 368 25.01 13.33 47.53
CA ALA A 368 26.13 14.22 47.16
C ALA A 368 27.44 13.70 46.48
N GLY A 369 27.71 14.22 45.28
CA GLY A 369 29.04 14.22 44.63
C GLY A 369 29.03 14.93 43.27
N ASP A 370 29.72 16.07 43.21
CA ASP A 370 29.70 17.14 42.20
C ASP A 370 30.23 16.81 40.77
N ALA A 371 29.77 17.63 39.82
CA ALA A 371 30.43 18.11 38.60
C ALA A 371 30.56 17.27 37.30
N ARG A 372 29.94 17.85 36.25
CA ARG A 372 30.36 18.03 34.83
C ARG A 372 29.76 17.14 33.70
N VAL A 373 28.97 17.85 32.87
CA VAL A 373 29.08 18.04 31.41
C VAL A 373 28.77 16.88 30.43
N ASN A 374 27.92 17.26 29.46
CA ASN A 374 27.75 16.82 28.07
C ASN A 374 26.58 15.91 27.70
N GLY A 375 25.88 16.36 26.65
CA GLY A 375 24.71 15.75 26.04
C GLY A 375 25.04 14.53 25.17
N GLY A 376 23.97 13.85 24.76
CA GLY A 376 24.05 12.69 23.87
C GLY A 376 22.74 11.91 23.83
N GLU A 377 21.99 12.11 22.76
CA GLU A 377 21.18 11.13 22.02
C GLU A 377 20.14 10.27 22.76
N ALA A 378 18.87 10.56 22.46
CA ALA A 378 17.76 9.64 22.65
C ALA A 378 17.69 8.66 21.46
N THR A 379 17.99 7.39 21.69
CA THR A 379 17.68 6.30 20.75
C THR A 379 16.40 5.61 21.19
N SER A 380 15.38 5.66 20.32
CA SER A 380 14.13 4.92 20.44
C SER A 380 14.39 3.44 20.10
N ALA A 381 14.29 2.56 21.09
CA ALA A 381 14.37 1.12 20.88
C ALA A 381 13.07 0.60 20.25
N ASP A 382 13.14 0.38 18.95
CA ASP A 382 12.23 -0.36 18.11
C ASP A 382 12.13 -1.83 18.60
N ARG A 383 10.91 -2.33 18.85
CA ARG A 383 10.67 -3.73 19.20
C ARG A 383 10.43 -4.52 17.92
N GLY A 384 11.53 -5.02 17.36
CA GLY A 384 11.50 -6.01 16.28
C GLY A 384 10.76 -7.28 16.71
N VAL A 385 9.67 -7.57 16.01
CA VAL A 385 8.99 -8.87 16.05
C VAL A 385 9.86 -9.85 15.26
N ASN A 386 10.47 -10.81 15.97
CA ASN A 386 11.18 -11.92 15.35
C ASN A 386 10.16 -12.88 14.71
N THR A 387 9.96 -12.79 13.39
CA THR A 387 9.28 -13.80 12.59
C THR A 387 10.33 -14.71 11.93
N ASN A 388 10.75 -15.74 12.66
CA ASN A 388 11.45 -16.88 12.08
C ASN A 388 10.66 -18.15 12.43
N ASP A 389 9.63 -18.43 11.64
CA ASP A 389 9.06 -19.77 11.52
C ASP A 389 9.02 -20.11 10.03
N SER A 390 9.90 -21.03 9.62
CA SER A 390 9.88 -21.64 8.29
C SER A 390 8.64 -22.54 8.17
N PRO A 391 7.93 -22.56 7.02
CA PRO A 391 6.68 -23.29 6.91
C PRO A 391 6.96 -24.79 6.75
N THR A 392 6.60 -25.56 7.78
CA THR A 392 6.48 -27.02 7.68
C THR A 392 5.00 -27.38 7.48
N SER A 393 4.71 -28.02 6.35
CA SER A 393 3.43 -28.59 5.90
C SER A 393 2.17 -27.79 6.28
N GLU A 394 1.81 -26.84 5.42
CA GLU A 394 0.49 -26.18 5.44
C GLU A 394 -0.62 -27.22 5.15
N SER A 395 -1.66 -27.24 6.00
CA SER A 395 -2.89 -28.00 5.79
C SER A 395 -3.62 -27.54 4.52
N GLU A 396 -4.45 -28.38 3.90
CA GLU A 396 -5.28 -28.06 2.71
C GLU A 396 -6.12 -26.78 2.87
N TYR A 397 -6.37 -26.33 4.11
CA TYR A 397 -7.07 -25.08 4.40
C TYR A 397 -6.22 -23.79 4.37
N ALA A 398 -4.91 -23.88 4.13
CA ALA A 398 -4.05 -22.71 4.11
C ALA A 398 -4.33 -21.83 2.89
N PHE A 399 -4.45 -22.41 1.69
CA PHE A 399 -4.78 -21.67 0.48
C PHE A 399 -5.07 -22.66 -0.67
N GLU A 400 -6.29 -22.69 -1.19
CA GLU A 400 -6.62 -23.44 -2.42
C GLU A 400 -7.08 -22.46 -3.51
N GLU A 401 -6.42 -22.53 -4.66
CA GLU A 401 -7.01 -22.06 -5.93
C GLU A 401 -8.18 -22.99 -6.25
N GLU A 402 -9.41 -22.47 -6.13
CA GLU A 402 -10.59 -23.16 -6.66
C GLU A 402 -10.40 -23.36 -8.17
N ARG A 403 -10.42 -24.63 -8.61
CA ARG A 403 -10.37 -24.96 -10.03
C ARG A 403 -11.61 -24.39 -10.72
N PRO A 404 -11.49 -23.77 -11.91
CA PRO A 404 -12.64 -23.24 -12.62
C PRO A 404 -13.66 -24.36 -12.90
N GLY A 405 -14.94 -24.04 -12.72
CA GLY A 405 -16.06 -24.94 -12.99
C GLY A 405 -16.13 -25.38 -14.45
N LEU A 406 -16.93 -26.42 -14.70
CA LEU A 406 -17.06 -27.17 -15.97
C LEU A 406 -17.36 -26.36 -17.24
N LEU A 407 -17.64 -25.05 -17.15
CA LEU A 407 -17.81 -24.16 -18.30
C LEU A 407 -16.48 -23.53 -18.79
N GLY A 408 -15.40 -23.64 -18.01
CA GLY A 408 -14.06 -23.17 -18.38
C GLY A 408 -13.20 -24.16 -19.17
N SER A 409 -13.71 -25.38 -19.46
CA SER A 409 -12.91 -26.44 -20.08
C SER A 409 -12.82 -26.40 -21.62
N LEU A 410 -13.24 -25.31 -22.25
CA LEU A 410 -13.26 -25.16 -23.72
C LEU A 410 -12.31 -24.11 -24.27
N TRP A 411 -11.41 -23.55 -23.45
CA TRP A 411 -10.31 -22.73 -23.96
C TRP A 411 -8.93 -23.32 -23.65
N PRO A 412 -8.03 -23.42 -24.65
CA PRO A 412 -6.70 -23.93 -24.42
C PRO A 412 -5.96 -22.97 -23.50
N SER A 413 -5.57 -23.52 -22.34
CA SER A 413 -4.56 -23.01 -21.44
C SER A 413 -3.47 -22.24 -22.18
N ALA A 414 -3.37 -20.93 -21.93
CA ALA A 414 -2.34 -20.03 -22.41
C ALA A 414 -0.98 -20.31 -21.73
N ARG A 415 -0.51 -21.55 -21.87
CA ARG A 415 0.82 -22.01 -21.44
C ARG A 415 1.70 -22.46 -22.61
N MET A 416 1.31 -22.19 -23.86
CA MET A 416 2.15 -22.46 -25.05
C MET A 416 1.82 -21.55 -26.26
N ILE A 417 2.00 -20.21 -26.19
CA ILE A 417 2.22 -19.38 -27.41
C ILE A 417 3.22 -18.21 -27.17
N PHE A 418 4.19 -18.30 -26.26
CA PHE A 418 5.30 -17.31 -26.21
C PHE A 418 6.63 -17.93 -25.78
N SER A 419 7.03 -19.01 -26.47
CA SER A 419 8.38 -19.60 -26.35
C SER A 419 9.10 -19.76 -27.69
N SER A 420 8.69 -19.01 -28.73
CA SER A 420 9.34 -19.05 -30.06
C SER A 420 9.86 -17.70 -30.57
N LEU A 421 9.82 -16.65 -29.76
CA LEU A 421 10.48 -15.37 -30.07
C LEU A 421 11.28 -14.96 -28.84
N GLY A 422 12.58 -15.29 -28.83
CA GLY A 422 13.50 -15.11 -27.71
C GLY A 422 13.65 -13.66 -27.25
N MET A 423 12.66 -13.19 -26.49
CA MET A 423 12.67 -11.92 -25.79
C MET A 423 12.74 -12.22 -24.29
N ASN A 424 13.96 -12.13 -23.75
CA ASN A 424 14.15 -12.02 -22.31
C ASN A 424 13.46 -10.72 -21.86
N ARG A 425 12.40 -10.85 -21.07
CA ARG A 425 11.82 -9.71 -20.35
C ARG A 425 12.88 -9.20 -19.38
N CYS A 426 13.38 -7.99 -19.62
CA CYS A 426 14.15 -7.23 -18.64
C CYS A 426 13.31 -7.12 -17.36
N ALA A 427 13.75 -7.81 -16.32
CA ALA A 427 13.44 -7.41 -14.96
C ALA A 427 14.02 -6.02 -14.75
N ILE A 428 13.22 -5.12 -14.18
CA ILE A 428 13.70 -3.85 -13.66
C ILE A 428 14.78 -4.21 -12.63
N LEU A 429 16.02 -3.88 -12.98
CA LEU A 429 17.20 -4.07 -12.17
C LEU A 429 17.52 -2.81 -11.40
#